data_AF-A0AAU3PIA9-F1
#
_entry.id   AF-A0AAU3PIA9-F1
#
_cell.length_a   1.000
_cell.length_b   1.000
_cell.length_c   1.000
_cell.angle_alpha   90.00
_cell.angle_beta   90.00
_cell.angle_gamma   90.00
#
_symmetry.space_group_name_H-M   'P 1'
#
loop_
_entity.id
_entity.type
_entity.pdbx_description
1 polymer ?
#
loop_
_entity_poly.entity_id
_entity_poly.type
_entity_poly.pdbx_seq_one_letter_code
_entity_poly.pdbx_strand_id
1 'polypeptide(L)'
;MSPADLEADAGRCHLDLGQPATAAAAIDNGLDLLNGERDRTRAVFTVYRADAALAAHDIPQAAAHARTALDTARATKAARCLDLSTALLGRLQQHRHHPAVRELVEYASA
;
A
#
# COMPACT_ATOMS: atom_id res chain seq x y z
N MET A 1 -10.06 8.18 -16.44
CA MET A 1 -9.95 8.29 -14.97
C MET A 1 -11.30 7.91 -14.39
N SER A 2 -11.35 6.85 -13.60
CA SER A 2 -12.57 6.34 -12.96
C SER A 2 -12.77 6.99 -11.58
N PRO A 3 -13.97 6.91 -10.98
CA PRO A 3 -14.19 7.34 -9.59
C PRO A 3 -13.21 6.70 -8.60
N ALA A 4 -12.86 5.43 -8.80
CA ALA A 4 -11.87 4.74 -7.98
C ALA A 4 -10.49 5.41 -8.05
N ASP A 5 -10.06 5.84 -9.25
CA ASP A 5 -8.77 6.53 -9.42
C ASP A 5 -8.78 7.89 -8.72
N LEU A 6 -9.90 8.64 -8.79
CA LEU A 6 -10.06 9.92 -8.12
C LEU A 6 -9.96 9.81 -6.59
N GLU A 7 -10.63 8.83 -6.00
CA GLU A 7 -10.61 8.59 -4.54
C GLU A 7 -9.19 8.23 -4.06
N ALA A 8 -8.51 7.32 -4.77
CA ALA A 8 -7.15 6.93 -4.41
C ALA A 8 -6.13 8.08 -4.56
N ASP A 9 -6.24 8.89 -5.62
CA ASP A 9 -5.39 10.07 -5.82
C ASP A 9 -5.69 11.16 -4.79
N ALA A 10 -6.96 11.37 -4.43
CA ALA A 10 -7.34 12.28 -3.34
C ALA A 10 -6.71 11.83 -2.00
N GLY A 11 -6.72 10.53 -1.72
CA GLY A 11 -6.06 9.99 -0.54
C GLY A 11 -4.56 10.27 -0.50
N ARG A 12 -3.86 10.21 -1.64
CA ARG A 12 -2.46 10.63 -1.72
C ARG A 12 -2.27 12.11 -1.42
N CYS A 13 -3.12 12.98 -1.96
CA CYS A 13 -3.09 14.40 -1.63
C CYS A 13 -3.28 14.65 -0.13
N HIS A 14 -4.17 13.89 0.52
CA HIS A 14 -4.35 13.97 1.98
C HIS A 14 -3.10 13.51 2.74
N LEU A 15 -2.34 12.51 2.25
CA LEU A 15 -1.04 12.15 2.85
C LEU A 15 -0.02 13.28 2.74
N ASP A 16 0.07 13.91 1.57
CA ASP A 16 0.98 15.04 1.35
C ASP A 16 0.64 16.22 2.28
N LEU A 17 -0.62 16.35 2.70
CA LEU A 17 -1.10 17.32 3.68
C LEU A 17 -0.96 16.86 5.15
N GLY A 18 -0.40 15.68 5.41
CA GLY A 18 -0.24 15.14 6.77
C GLY A 18 -1.53 14.66 7.42
N GLN A 19 -2.51 14.22 6.62
CA GLN A 19 -3.83 13.77 7.07
C GLN A 19 -4.03 12.26 6.84
N PRO A 20 -3.30 11.38 7.57
CA PRO A 20 -3.24 9.96 7.23
C PRO A 20 -4.57 9.21 7.42
N ALA A 21 -5.41 9.63 8.37
CA ALA A 21 -6.73 9.02 8.56
C ALA A 21 -7.69 9.31 7.39
N THR A 22 -7.73 10.57 6.94
CA THR A 22 -8.53 10.98 5.77
C THR A 22 -8.00 10.33 4.50
N ALA A 23 -6.68 10.24 4.37
CA ALA A 23 -6.05 9.53 3.26
C ALA A 23 -6.45 8.06 3.20
N ALA A 24 -6.36 7.34 4.33
CA ALA A 24 -6.73 5.93 4.41
C ALA A 24 -8.20 5.72 4.01
N ALA A 25 -9.12 6.56 4.50
CA ALA A 25 -10.54 6.47 4.14
C ALA A 25 -10.78 6.66 2.63
N ALA A 26 -10.14 7.65 2.01
CA ALA A 26 -10.27 7.89 0.57
C ALA A 26 -9.65 6.74 -0.26
N ILE A 27 -8.50 6.20 0.14
CA ILE A 27 -7.88 5.05 -0.54
C ILE A 27 -8.75 3.80 -0.41
N ASP A 28 -9.36 3.56 0.76
CA ASP A 28 -10.27 2.44 0.98
C ASP A 28 -11.52 2.56 0.10
N ASN A 29 -12.10 3.76 -0.01
CA ASN A 29 -13.18 4.02 -0.98
C ASN A 29 -12.76 3.70 -2.41
N GLY A 30 -11.55 4.11 -2.81
CA GLY A 30 -10.99 3.81 -4.13
C GLY A 30 -10.83 2.30 -4.37
N LEU A 31 -10.41 1.54 -3.35
CA LEU A 31 -10.28 0.08 -3.40
C LEU A 31 -11.64 -0.64 -3.50
N ASP A 32 -12.67 -0.11 -2.83
CA ASP A 32 -14.03 -0.65 -2.86
C ASP A 32 -14.72 -0.38 -4.20
N LEU A 33 -14.44 0.77 -4.82
CA LEU A 33 -14.95 1.13 -6.14
C LEU A 33 -14.25 0.39 -7.30
N LEU A 34 -13.09 -0.23 -7.05
CA LEU A 34 -12.39 -1.02 -8.07
C LEU A 34 -13.13 -2.32 -8.37
N ASN A 35 -13.46 -2.52 -9.65
CA ASN A 35 -13.91 -3.81 -10.16
C ASN A 35 -12.83 -4.90 -9.98
N GLY A 36 -13.27 -6.15 -9.88
CA GLY A 36 -12.41 -7.31 -9.59
C GLY A 36 -11.33 -7.59 -10.65
N GLU A 37 -11.50 -7.12 -11.88
CA GLU A 37 -10.58 -7.40 -13.00
C GLU A 37 -9.32 -6.49 -13.01
N ARG A 38 -9.23 -5.49 -12.12
CA ARG A 38 -8.17 -4.47 -12.11
C ARG A 38 -7.06 -4.74 -11.10
N ASP A 39 -6.54 -5.96 -11.06
CA ASP A 39 -5.52 -6.39 -10.08
C ASP A 39 -4.29 -5.49 -10.01
N ARG A 40 -3.78 -5.00 -11.16
CA ARG A 40 -2.64 -4.08 -11.17
C ARG A 40 -2.95 -2.74 -10.51
N THR A 41 -4.16 -2.21 -10.71
CA THR A 41 -4.58 -0.97 -10.05
C THR A 41 -4.78 -1.20 -8.55
N ARG A 42 -5.40 -2.33 -8.20
CA ARG A 42 -5.58 -2.73 -6.80
C ARG A 42 -4.24 -2.82 -6.07
N ALA A 43 -3.22 -3.42 -6.68
CA ALA A 43 -1.86 -3.47 -6.11
C ALA A 43 -1.30 -2.08 -5.80
N VAL A 44 -1.43 -1.14 -6.74
CA VAL A 44 -0.98 0.25 -6.57
C VAL A 44 -1.72 0.92 -5.41
N PHE A 45 -3.04 0.79 -5.33
CA PHE A 45 -3.82 1.41 -4.25
C PHE A 45 -3.52 0.76 -2.90
N THR A 46 -3.26 -0.54 -2.84
CA THR A 46 -2.83 -1.21 -1.61
C THR A 46 -1.48 -0.70 -1.12
N VAL A 47 -0.54 -0.33 -2.02
CA VAL A 47 0.69 0.38 -1.61
C VAL A 47 0.36 1.73 -0.98
N TYR A 48 -0.56 2.50 -1.56
CA TYR A 48 -0.97 3.78 -0.98
C TYR A 48 -1.62 3.60 0.40
N ARG A 49 -2.41 2.53 0.57
CA ARG A 49 -3.01 2.18 1.86
C ARG A 49 -1.96 1.85 2.92
N ALA A 50 -0.93 1.09 2.54
CA ALA A 50 0.20 0.81 3.42
C ALA A 50 0.97 2.08 3.81
N ASP A 51 1.14 3.00 2.86
CA ASP A 51 1.75 4.31 3.12
C ASP A 51 0.94 5.15 4.11
N ALA A 52 -0.39 5.15 3.98
CA ALA A 52 -1.26 5.83 4.92
C ALA A 52 -1.18 5.25 6.33
N ALA A 53 -1.16 3.92 6.46
CA ALA A 53 -0.96 3.26 7.74
C ALA A 53 0.41 3.58 8.35
N LEU A 54 1.47 3.60 7.53
CA LEU A 54 2.82 3.94 8.00
C LEU A 54 2.90 5.41 8.47
N ALA A 55 2.27 6.34 7.73
CA ALA A 55 2.17 7.75 8.13
C ALA A 55 1.33 7.96 9.40
N ALA A 56 0.37 7.08 9.67
CA ALA A 56 -0.37 7.03 10.93
C ALA A 56 0.39 6.34 12.08
N HIS A 57 1.63 5.87 11.85
CA HIS A 57 2.40 5.04 12.77
C HIS A 57 1.76 3.69 13.14
N ASP A 58 0.80 3.21 12.33
CA ASP A 58 0.24 1.86 12.45
C ASP A 58 1.12 0.86 11.67
N ILE A 59 2.25 0.52 12.30
CA ILE A 59 3.26 -0.38 11.72
C ILE A 59 2.69 -1.78 11.40
N PRO A 60 1.88 -2.41 12.27
CA PRO A 60 1.24 -3.69 11.95
C PRO A 60 0.41 -3.63 10.67
N GLN A 61 -0.47 -2.64 10.52
CA GLN A 61 -1.28 -2.51 9.30
C GLN A 61 -0.44 -2.17 8.07
N ALA A 62 0.54 -1.29 8.21
CA ALA A 62 1.44 -0.96 7.11
C ALA A 62 2.14 -2.22 6.57
N ALA A 63 2.63 -3.09 7.46
CA ALA A 63 3.25 -4.35 7.07
C ALA A 63 2.26 -5.33 6.42
N ALA A 64 1.04 -5.43 6.94
CA ALA A 64 0.00 -6.28 6.36
C ALA A 64 -0.38 -5.85 4.94
N HIS A 65 -0.65 -4.56 4.73
CA HIS A 65 -0.97 -4.01 3.40
C HIS A 65 0.21 -4.15 2.44
N ALA A 66 1.45 -3.92 2.92
CA ALA A 66 2.65 -4.13 2.11
C ALA A 66 2.78 -5.59 1.62
N ARG A 67 2.45 -6.57 2.46
CA ARG A 67 2.42 -7.98 2.07
C ARG A 67 1.41 -8.23 0.96
N THR A 68 0.16 -7.76 1.12
CA THR A 68 -0.89 -7.90 0.12
C THR A 68 -0.52 -7.24 -1.22
N ALA A 69 0.10 -6.06 -1.16
CA ALA A 69 0.60 -5.38 -2.35
C ALA A 69 1.69 -6.22 -3.06
N LEU A 70 2.64 -6.77 -2.30
CA LEU A 70 3.72 -7.62 -2.84
C LEU A 70 3.17 -8.90 -3.49
N ASP A 71 2.19 -9.56 -2.86
CA ASP A 71 1.55 -10.76 -3.40
C ASP A 71 0.89 -10.46 -4.76
N THR A 72 0.14 -9.36 -4.82
CA THR A 72 -0.52 -8.92 -6.05
C THR A 72 0.50 -8.51 -7.12
N ALA A 73 1.59 -7.84 -6.73
CA ALA A 73 2.68 -7.47 -7.64
C ALA A 73 3.39 -8.71 -8.23
N ARG A 74 3.67 -9.72 -7.40
CA ARG A 74 4.25 -11.01 -7.82
C ARG A 74 3.30 -11.76 -8.76
N ALA A 75 2.01 -11.80 -8.45
CA ALA A 75 0.99 -12.47 -9.28
C ALA A 75 0.83 -11.81 -10.66
N THR A 76 0.78 -10.47 -10.70
CA THR A 76 0.55 -9.71 -11.94
C THR A 76 1.82 -9.51 -12.77
N LYS A 77 3.01 -9.74 -12.19
CA LYS A 77 4.34 -9.48 -12.78
C LYS A 77 4.51 -8.07 -13.33
N ALA A 78 3.73 -7.12 -12.83
CA ALA A 78 3.77 -5.74 -13.28
C ALA A 78 4.97 -5.03 -12.67
N ALA A 79 5.95 -4.63 -13.50
CA ALA A 79 7.19 -3.99 -13.06
C ALA A 79 6.94 -2.83 -12.09
N ARG A 80 6.03 -1.91 -12.45
CA ARG A 80 5.64 -0.79 -11.58
C ARG A 80 5.13 -1.21 -10.19
N CYS A 81 4.38 -2.31 -10.10
CA CYS A 81 3.86 -2.78 -8.81
C CYS A 81 5.00 -3.34 -7.95
N LEU A 82 5.93 -4.08 -8.57
CA LEU A 82 7.13 -4.57 -7.89
C LEU A 82 7.99 -3.41 -7.37
N ASP A 83 8.25 -2.40 -8.21
CA ASP A 83 9.04 -1.22 -7.83
C ASP A 83 8.43 -0.49 -6.62
N LEU A 84 7.11 -0.29 -6.64
CA LEU A 84 6.37 0.35 -5.55
C LEU A 84 6.42 -0.49 -4.27
N SER A 85 6.20 -1.81 -4.35
CA SER A 85 6.30 -2.71 -3.19
C SER A 85 7.73 -2.74 -2.62
N THR A 86 8.76 -2.76 -3.45
CA THR A 86 10.16 -2.71 -3.02
C THR A 86 10.49 -1.38 -2.33
N ALA A 87 10.04 -0.25 -2.87
CA ALA A 87 10.22 1.06 -2.24
C ALA A 87 9.54 1.13 -0.86
N LEU A 88 8.31 0.61 -0.76
CA LEU A 88 7.57 0.52 0.51
C LEU A 88 8.30 -0.37 1.53
N LEU A 89 8.80 -1.53 1.12
CA LEU A 89 9.63 -2.40 1.97
C LEU A 89 10.86 -1.64 2.49
N GLY A 90 11.55 -0.89 1.64
CA GLY A 90 12.71 -0.07 2.03
C GLY A 90 12.37 0.96 3.10
N ARG A 91 11.20 1.60 3.04
CA ARG A 91 10.72 2.51 4.09
C ARG A 91 10.40 1.76 5.39
N LEU A 92 9.71 0.61 5.30
CA LEU A 92 9.36 -0.20 6.47
C LEU A 92 10.61 -0.74 7.20
N GLN A 93 11.75 -0.91 6.53
CA GLN A 93 13.00 -1.32 7.19
C GLN A 93 13.47 -0.37 8.31
N GLN A 94 13.04 0.89 8.32
CA GLN A 94 13.27 1.81 9.46
C GLN A 94 12.67 1.26 10.76
N HIS A 95 11.66 0.40 10.65
CA HIS A 95 10.96 -0.27 11.75
C HIS A 95 11.31 -1.77 11.84
N ARG A 96 12.48 -2.21 11.35
CA ARG A 96 12.91 -3.63 11.33
C ARG A 96 12.87 -4.37 12.67
N HIS A 97 12.85 -3.65 13.80
CA HIS A 97 12.74 -4.23 15.13
C HIS A 97 11.30 -4.62 15.49
N HIS A 98 10.31 -4.10 14.76
CA HIS A 98 8.91 -4.46 14.94
C HIS A 98 8.65 -5.86 14.36
N PRO A 99 8.00 -6.80 15.11
CA PRO A 99 7.80 -8.18 14.68
C PRO A 99 7.15 -8.30 13.29
N ALA A 100 6.07 -7.56 13.04
CA ALA A 100 5.36 -7.58 11.76
C ALA A 100 6.23 -7.17 10.56
N VAL A 101 7.18 -6.25 10.76
CA VAL A 101 8.10 -5.82 9.69
C VAL A 101 9.17 -6.87 9.44
N ARG A 102 9.70 -7.48 10.51
CA ARG A 102 10.67 -8.57 10.38
C ARG A 102 10.06 -9.74 9.60
N GLU A 103 8.85 -10.16 9.95
CA GLU A 103 8.12 -11.22 9.24
C GLU A 103 7.89 -10.87 7.77
N LEU A 104 7.50 -9.62 7.48
CA LEU A 104 7.34 -9.14 6.10
C LEU A 104 8.66 -9.18 5.31
N VAL A 105 9.77 -8.77 5.91
CA VAL A 105 11.09 -8.77 5.25
C VAL A 105 11.57 -10.19 4.97
N GLU A 106 11.39 -11.12 5.91
CA GLU A 106 11.64 -12.55 5.72
C GLU A 106 10.76 -13.13 4.61
N TYR A 107 9.49 -12.73 4.55
CA TYR A 107 8.57 -13.14 3.49
C TYR A 107 8.97 -12.61 2.11
N ALA A 108 9.50 -11.39 2.04
CA ALA A 108 9.88 -10.76 0.78
C ALA A 108 11.20 -11.31 0.20
N SER A 109 12.06 -11.89 1.03
CA SER A 109 13.33 -12.52 0.62
C SER A 109 13.18 -13.98 0.23
N ALA A 110 12.05 -14.62 0.55
CA ALA A 110 11.65 -15.93 0.05
C ALA A 110 11.09 -15.85 -1.38
#